data_AF-G4Z5I2-F1
#
_entry.id   AF-G4Z5I2-F1
#
_cell.length_a   1.000
_cell.length_b   1.000
_cell.length_c   1.000
_cell.angle_alpha   90.00
_cell.angle_beta   90.00
_cell.angle_gamma   90.00
#
_symmetry.space_group_name_H-M   'P 1'
#
loop_
_entity.id
_entity.type
_entity.pdbx_description
1 polymer ?
#
loop_
_entity_poly.entity_id
_entity_poly.type
_entity_poly.pdbx_seq_one_letter_code
_entity_poly.pdbx_strand_id
1 'polypeptide(L)'
;MVFQGIPEHLLFVGEFCLASLVYHTPYIRMHLPPRHPLFETALFQDPELLGNLSSRVQCGYAGSKTQLKATDFPPHVSILGQMRALQDNTLSTIEKIEESRREIVKDIIHELEERAIGAGTVTFDGLHDALR
;
A
#
# COMPACT_ATOMS: atom_id res chain seq x y z
N MET A 1 13.61 8.82 35.75
CA MET A 1 13.55 8.69 34.28
C MET A 1 13.92 7.27 33.90
N VAL A 2 13.18 6.64 32.96
CA VAL A 2 13.35 5.22 32.59
C VAL A 2 14.61 4.99 31.73
N PHE A 3 15.00 5.94 30.89
CA PHE A 3 16.21 5.84 30.06
C PHE A 3 17.29 6.78 30.60
N GLN A 4 18.19 6.25 31.44
CA GLN A 4 19.34 6.99 31.93
C GLN A 4 20.39 7.09 30.81
N GLY A 5 20.87 8.31 30.52
CA GLY A 5 21.93 8.54 29.53
C GLY A 5 21.46 8.70 28.07
N ILE A 6 20.16 8.87 27.81
CA ILE A 6 19.69 9.19 26.46
C ILE A 6 20.17 10.60 26.05
N PRO A 7 20.78 10.79 24.86
CA PRO A 7 21.13 12.11 24.35
C PRO A 7 19.90 13.01 24.20
N GLU A 8 20.05 14.32 24.41
CA GLU A 8 18.92 15.28 24.36
C GLU A 8 18.15 15.22 23.04
N HIS A 9 18.85 15.08 21.91
CA HIS A 9 18.25 14.99 20.59
C HIS A 9 17.43 13.72 20.36
N LEU A 10 17.52 12.73 21.26
CA LEU A 10 16.75 11.48 21.23
C LEU A 10 15.70 11.40 22.33
N LEU A 11 15.49 12.46 23.13
CA LEU A 11 14.49 12.45 24.20
C LEU A 11 13.09 12.11 23.69
N PHE A 12 12.70 12.68 22.55
CA PHE A 12 11.45 12.35 21.85
C PHE A 12 11.33 10.83 21.62
N VAL A 13 12.37 10.18 21.11
CA VAL A 13 12.36 8.73 20.89
C VAL A 13 12.16 7.98 22.21
N GLY A 14 12.84 8.42 23.26
CA GLY A 14 12.66 7.89 24.62
C GLY A 14 11.23 7.99 25.13
N GLU A 15 10.51 9.07 24.85
CA GLU A 15 9.09 9.23 25.22
C GLU A 15 8.21 8.18 24.52
N PHE A 16 8.39 7.98 23.21
CA PHE A 16 7.64 6.95 22.47
C PHE A 16 7.99 5.53 22.92
N CYS A 17 9.27 5.26 23.19
CA CYS A 17 9.70 3.98 23.74
C CYS A 17 9.06 3.71 25.11
N LEU A 18 9.02 4.72 26.00
CA LEU A 18 8.37 4.60 27.30
C LEU A 18 6.86 4.34 27.15
N ALA A 19 6.19 5.10 26.30
CA ALA A 19 4.77 4.92 26.03
C ALA A 19 4.47 3.51 25.49
N SER A 20 5.30 3.02 24.57
CA SER A 20 5.20 1.67 24.02
C SER A 20 5.37 0.58 25.09
N LEU A 21 6.37 0.70 25.96
CA LEU A 21 6.59 -0.24 27.07
C LEU A 21 5.40 -0.29 28.02
N VAL A 22 4.87 0.89 28.39
CA VAL A 22 3.70 1.01 29.27
C VAL A 22 2.48 0.37 28.61
N TYR A 23 2.18 0.72 27.36
CA TYR A 23 1.04 0.18 26.61
C TYR A 23 1.10 -1.35 26.49
N HIS A 24 2.27 -1.90 26.18
CA HIS A 24 2.45 -3.34 25.99
C HIS A 24 2.71 -4.11 27.28
N THR A 25 2.61 -3.50 28.46
CA THR A 25 2.83 -4.17 29.76
C THR A 25 2.09 -5.52 29.86
N PRO A 26 0.78 -5.64 29.53
CA PRO A 26 0.07 -6.92 29.64
C PRO A 26 0.66 -8.00 28.73
N TYR A 27 1.01 -7.63 27.49
CA TYR A 27 1.63 -8.52 26.52
C TYR A 27 3.02 -8.98 26.98
N ILE A 28 3.84 -8.06 27.48
CA ILE A 28 5.18 -8.32 27.99
C ILE A 28 5.12 -9.29 29.18
N ARG A 29 4.21 -9.06 30.14
CA ARG A 29 4.01 -9.95 31.30
C ARG A 29 3.53 -11.34 30.90
N MET A 30 2.76 -11.45 29.82
CA MET A 30 2.26 -12.74 29.33
C MET A 30 3.34 -13.58 28.63
N HIS A 31 4.31 -12.94 27.97
CA HIS A 31 5.27 -13.65 27.11
C HIS A 31 6.71 -13.70 27.63
N LEU A 32 7.11 -12.80 28.53
CA LEU A 32 8.47 -12.82 29.07
C LEU A 32 8.56 -13.71 30.32
N PRO A 33 9.69 -14.40 30.53
CA PRO A 33 9.93 -15.16 31.75
C PRO A 33 9.82 -14.27 33.01
N PRO A 34 9.29 -14.77 34.13
CA PRO A 34 9.14 -13.97 35.36
C PRO A 34 10.44 -13.37 35.92
N ARG A 35 11.61 -13.93 35.55
CA ARG A 35 12.95 -13.46 35.95
C ARG A 35 13.63 -12.61 34.86
N HIS A 36 12.86 -12.07 33.92
CA HIS A 36 13.42 -11.24 32.86
C HIS A 36 13.93 -9.91 33.44
N PRO A 37 15.17 -9.46 33.13
CA PRO A 37 15.76 -8.24 33.72
C PRO A 37 14.93 -6.97 33.53
N LEU A 38 14.10 -6.91 32.49
CA LEU A 38 13.13 -5.82 32.28
C LEU A 38 12.21 -5.62 33.50
N PHE A 39 11.83 -6.71 34.16
CA PHE A 39 10.97 -6.65 35.35
C PHE A 39 11.69 -6.10 36.56
N GLU A 40 13.03 -6.07 36.60
CA GLU A 40 13.82 -5.46 37.68
C GLU A 40 13.94 -3.94 37.55
N THR A 41 13.48 -3.36 36.43
CA THR A 41 13.52 -1.92 36.21
C THR A 41 12.45 -1.19 37.03
N ALA A 42 12.71 0.08 37.38
CA ALA A 42 11.78 0.92 38.15
C ALA A 42 10.37 1.00 37.52
N LEU A 43 10.27 0.92 36.19
CA LEU A 43 8.99 0.95 35.48
C LEU A 43 8.08 -0.24 35.83
N PHE A 44 8.66 -1.43 36.03
CA PHE A 44 7.91 -2.66 36.29
C PHE A 44 7.83 -3.02 37.78
N GLN A 45 8.72 -2.45 38.60
CA GLN A 45 8.74 -2.63 40.06
C GLN A 45 7.78 -1.72 40.82
N ASP A 46 7.38 -0.57 40.24
CA ASP A 46 6.48 0.39 40.87
C ASP A 46 5.08 0.34 40.20
N PRO A 47 4.08 -0.29 40.85
CA PRO A 47 2.72 -0.40 40.31
C PRO A 47 2.00 0.95 40.21
N GLU A 48 2.30 1.90 41.11
CA GLU A 48 1.65 3.21 41.13
C GLU A 48 2.15 4.07 39.97
N LEU A 49 3.47 4.10 39.76
CA LEU A 49 4.08 4.74 38.59
C LEU A 49 3.50 4.17 37.29
N LEU A 50 3.43 2.84 37.18
CA LEU A 50 2.94 2.19 35.98
C LEU A 50 1.46 2.50 35.72
N GLY A 51 0.63 2.50 36.76
CA GLY A 51 -0.78 2.91 36.66
C GLY A 51 -0.94 4.37 36.23
N ASN A 52 -0.14 5.26 36.81
CA ASN A 52 -0.11 6.68 36.47
C ASN A 52 0.36 6.95 35.03
N LEU A 53 1.32 6.18 34.54
CA LEU A 53 1.77 6.26 33.14
C LEU A 53 0.72 5.67 32.20
N SER A 54 0.10 4.54 32.57
CA SER A 54 -0.92 3.89 31.74
C SER A 54 -2.12 4.78 31.47
N SER A 55 -2.53 5.63 32.42
CA SER A 55 -3.62 6.59 32.21
C SER A 55 -3.25 7.75 31.29
N ARG A 56 -1.95 8.02 31.11
CA ARG A 56 -1.42 9.07 30.24
C ARG A 56 -1.15 8.58 28.81
N VAL A 57 -0.94 7.28 28.62
CA VAL A 57 -0.71 6.71 27.29
C VAL A 57 -2.02 6.63 26.52
N GLN A 58 -2.13 7.42 25.46
CA GLN A 58 -3.25 7.41 24.54
C GLN A 58 -2.78 6.86 23.19
N CYS A 59 -3.36 5.75 22.76
CA CYS A 59 -3.12 5.20 21.44
C CYS A 59 -4.14 5.77 20.45
N GLY A 60 -3.65 6.38 19.37
CA GLY A 60 -4.48 6.91 18.30
C GLY A 60 -3.78 8.04 17.55
N TYR A 61 -4.21 8.27 16.31
CA TYR A 61 -3.78 9.42 15.52
C TYR A 61 -4.66 10.61 15.93
N ALA A 62 -4.08 11.57 16.66
CA ALA A 62 -4.64 12.87 17.07
C ALA A 62 -6.15 13.11 16.82
N GLY A 63 -6.99 12.88 17.83
CA GLY A 63 -8.34 13.49 17.93
C GLY A 63 -9.48 12.82 17.15
N SER A 64 -10.71 13.15 17.57
CA SER A 64 -12.00 12.62 17.07
C SER A 64 -12.32 12.92 15.60
N LYS A 65 -11.41 13.57 14.86
CA LYS A 65 -11.56 13.96 13.44
C LYS A 65 -10.64 13.20 12.49
N THR A 66 -9.77 12.33 12.99
CA THR A 66 -8.72 11.72 12.18
C THR A 66 -9.14 10.33 11.73
N GLN A 67 -9.29 10.14 10.42
CA GLN A 67 -9.69 8.86 9.81
C GLN A 67 -8.53 7.85 9.71
N LEU A 68 -7.34 8.20 10.21
CA LEU A 68 -6.19 7.33 10.18
C LEU A 68 -6.36 6.28 11.28
N LYS A 69 -6.61 5.04 10.87
CA LYS A 69 -6.60 3.85 11.73
C LYS A 69 -5.32 3.08 11.45
N ALA A 70 -4.58 2.69 12.49
CA ALA A 70 -3.48 1.75 12.33
C ALA A 70 -4.09 0.46 11.78
N THR A 71 -3.67 0.06 10.59
CA THR A 71 -4.30 -1.03 9.86
C THR A 71 -3.85 -2.40 10.37
N ASP A 72 -2.90 -2.45 11.31
CA ASP A 72 -2.14 -3.64 11.75
C ASP A 72 -1.43 -4.41 10.61
N PHE A 73 -1.64 -3.99 9.36
CA PHE A 73 -0.97 -4.52 8.18
C PHE A 73 0.30 -3.74 7.93
N PRO A 74 1.45 -4.42 7.82
CA PRO A 74 2.68 -3.79 7.41
C PRO A 74 2.49 -3.01 6.09
N PRO A 75 3.19 -1.88 5.90
CA PRO A 75 3.00 -1.01 4.73
C PRO A 75 3.20 -1.75 3.40
N HIS A 76 4.03 -2.80 3.38
CA HIS A 76 4.26 -3.59 2.17
C HIS A 76 2.98 -4.26 1.64
N VAL A 77 2.00 -4.58 2.48
CA VAL A 77 0.74 -5.20 2.03
C VAL A 77 -0.05 -4.23 1.15
N SER A 78 -0.16 -2.96 1.58
CA SER A 78 -0.82 -1.92 0.79
C SER A 78 -0.05 -1.62 -0.50
N ILE A 79 1.28 -1.56 -0.42
CA ILE A 79 2.14 -1.35 -1.60
C ILE A 79 1.96 -2.49 -2.61
N LEU A 80 1.99 -3.75 -2.16
CA LEU A 80 1.77 -4.91 -3.03
C LEU A 80 0.36 -4.89 -3.67
N GLY A 81 -0.66 -4.48 -2.93
CA GLY A 81 -2.00 -4.29 -3.47
C GLY A 81 -2.04 -3.24 -4.58
N GLN A 82 -1.37 -2.10 -4.38
CA GLN A 82 -1.25 -1.06 -5.40
C GLN A 82 -0.45 -1.53 -6.63
N MET A 83 0.64 -2.28 -6.42
CA MET A 83 1.43 -2.85 -7.52
C MET A 83 0.61 -3.82 -8.36
N ARG A 84 -0.23 -4.66 -7.72
CA ARG A 84 -1.15 -5.55 -8.45
C ARG A 84 -2.18 -4.75 -9.24
N ALA A 85 -2.82 -3.76 -8.64
CA ALA A 85 -3.78 -2.91 -9.35
C ALA A 85 -3.15 -2.20 -10.56
N LEU A 86 -1.90 -1.71 -10.41
CA LEU A 86 -1.14 -1.13 -11.52
C LEU A 86 -0.83 -2.14 -12.62
N GLN A 87 -0.42 -3.37 -12.25
CA GLN A 87 -0.19 -4.45 -13.21
C GLN A 87 -1.45 -4.78 -14.01
N ASP A 88 -2.59 -4.97 -13.33
CA ASP A 88 -3.87 -5.31 -13.96
C ASP A 88 -4.33 -4.19 -14.91
N ASN A 89 -4.21 -2.93 -14.47
CA ASN A 89 -4.54 -1.77 -15.30
C ASN A 89 -3.65 -1.69 -16.54
N THR A 90 -2.35 -1.94 -16.40
CA THR A 90 -1.39 -1.92 -17.51
C THR A 90 -1.73 -2.98 -18.55
N LEU A 91 -2.08 -4.19 -18.11
CA LEU A 91 -2.48 -5.27 -19.02
C LEU A 91 -3.77 -4.90 -19.77
N SER A 92 -4.79 -4.39 -19.07
CA SER A 92 -6.04 -3.95 -19.70
C SER A 92 -5.83 -2.82 -20.71
N THR A 93 -4.91 -1.89 -20.43
CA THR A 93 -4.56 -0.83 -21.38
C THR A 93 -3.91 -1.39 -22.64
N ILE A 94 -3.00 -2.36 -22.51
CA ILE A 94 -2.36 -3.02 -23.66
C ILE A 94 -3.42 -3.71 -24.53
N GLU A 95 -4.35 -4.46 -23.94
CA GLU A 95 -5.42 -5.13 -24.67
C GLU A 95 -6.28 -4.15 -25.48
N LYS A 96 -6.65 -3.00 -24.88
CA LYS A 96 -7.43 -1.95 -25.56
C LYS A 96 -6.67 -1.28 -26.70
N ILE A 97 -5.35 -1.08 -26.53
CA ILE A 97 -4.48 -0.55 -27.59
C ILE A 97 -4.42 -1.54 -28.75
N GLU A 98 -4.24 -2.82 -28.48
CA GLU A 98 -4.21 -3.89 -29.48
C GLU A 98 -5.52 -3.99 -30.27
N GLU A 99 -6.65 -3.88 -29.58
CA GLU A 99 -7.98 -3.84 -30.20
C GLU A 99 -8.16 -2.62 -31.09
N SER A 100 -7.83 -1.43 -30.57
CA SER A 100 -7.92 -0.18 -31.33
C SER A 100 -7.00 -0.22 -32.57
N ARG A 101 -5.81 -0.80 -32.45
CA ARG A 101 -4.89 -0.98 -33.59
C ARG A 101 -5.51 -1.83 -34.69
N ARG A 102 -6.16 -2.94 -34.34
CA ARG A 102 -6.79 -3.84 -35.32
C ARG A 102 -7.90 -3.13 -36.08
N GLU A 103 -8.78 -2.40 -35.38
CA GLU A 103 -9.85 -1.64 -36.04
C GLU A 103 -9.28 -0.53 -36.93
N ILE A 104 -8.32 0.27 -36.47
CA ILE A 104 -7.71 1.33 -37.29
C ILE A 104 -7.07 0.76 -38.57
N VAL A 105 -6.34 -0.36 -38.47
CA VAL A 105 -5.72 -0.99 -39.65
C VAL A 105 -6.78 -1.48 -40.63
N LYS A 106 -7.86 -2.08 -40.12
CA LYS A 106 -8.98 -2.53 -40.94
C LYS A 106 -9.67 -1.36 -41.64
N ASP A 107 -9.92 -0.26 -40.94
CA ASP A 107 -10.54 0.95 -41.50
C ASP A 107 -9.65 1.57 -42.59
N ILE A 108 -8.34 1.63 -42.37
CA ILE A 108 -7.37 2.12 -43.37
C ILE A 108 -7.40 1.24 -44.62
N ILE A 109 -7.36 -0.09 -44.46
CA ILE A 109 -7.41 -1.02 -45.60
C ILE A 109 -8.71 -0.83 -46.39
N HIS A 110 -9.83 -0.71 -45.69
CA HIS A 110 -11.14 -0.51 -46.32
C HIS A 110 -11.19 0.77 -47.16
N GLU A 111 -10.74 1.90 -46.60
CA GLU A 111 -10.69 3.18 -47.33
C GLU A 111 -9.74 3.12 -48.55
N LEU A 112 -8.60 2.41 -48.43
CA LEU A 112 -7.67 2.23 -49.54
C LEU A 112 -8.27 1.39 -50.68
N GLU A 113 -9.00 0.32 -50.34
CA GLU A 113 -9.73 -0.51 -51.30
C GLU A 113 -10.83 0.30 -52.01
N GLU A 114 -11.67 1.05 -51.27
CA GLU A 114 -12.72 1.89 -51.87
C GLU A 114 -12.14 2.93 -52.84
N ARG A 115 -11.05 3.60 -52.46
CA ARG A 115 -10.39 4.59 -53.32
C ARG A 115 -9.76 3.97 -54.57
N ALA A 116 -9.19 2.76 -54.45
CA ALA A 116 -8.58 2.08 -55.58
C ALA A 116 -9.64 1.58 -56.59
N ILE A 117 -10.80 1.11 -56.12
CA ILE A 117 -11.96 0.81 -56.97
C ILE A 117 -12.43 2.08 -57.70
N GLY A 118 -12.59 3.19 -56.98
CA GLY A 118 -13.00 4.48 -57.56
C GLY A 118 -12.04 5.02 -58.62
N ALA A 119 -10.75 4.68 -58.54
CA ALA A 119 -9.74 5.01 -59.54
C ALA A 119 -9.68 4.02 -60.74
N GLY A 120 -10.56 3.01 -60.77
CA GLY A 120 -10.56 1.97 -61.81
C GLY A 120 -9.38 0.99 -61.72
N THR A 121 -8.74 0.90 -60.55
CA THR A 121 -7.65 -0.05 -60.29
C THR A 121 -8.22 -1.36 -59.77
N VAL A 122 -7.66 -2.49 -60.19
CA VAL A 122 -8.07 -3.82 -59.69
C VAL A 122 -7.60 -3.96 -58.24
N THR A 123 -8.53 -4.26 -57.32
CA THR A 123 -8.26 -4.40 -55.89
C THR A 123 -8.49 -5.83 -55.39
N PHE A 124 -8.07 -6.16 -54.17
CA PHE A 124 -8.24 -7.51 -53.64
C PHE A 124 -9.72 -7.87 -53.50
N ASP A 125 -10.51 -6.97 -52.91
CA ASP A 125 -11.94 -7.21 -52.71
C ASP A 125 -12.68 -7.24 -54.06
N GLY A 126 -12.38 -6.32 -54.98
CA GLY A 126 -12.99 -6.30 -56.31
C GLY A 126 -12.66 -7.55 -57.15
N LEU A 127 -11.45 -8.09 -57.02
CA LEU A 127 -11.09 -9.36 -57.65
C LEU A 127 -11.78 -10.55 -56.98
N HIS A 128 -11.88 -10.54 -55.65
CA HIS A 128 -12.56 -11.60 -54.89
C HIS A 128 -14.05 -11.67 -55.22
N ASP A 129 -14.73 -10.52 -55.35
CA ASP A 129 -16.13 -10.43 -55.74
C ASP A 129 -16.36 -10.88 -57.19
N ALA A 130 -15.44 -10.57 -58.11
CA ALA A 130 -15.53 -10.97 -59.51
C ALA A 130 -15.33 -12.48 -59.74
N LEU A 131 -14.74 -13.20 -58.78
CA LEU A 131 -14.51 -14.65 -58.83
C LEU A 131 -15.65 -15.46 -58.17
N ARG A 132 -16.72 -14.80 -57.72
CA ARG A 132 -17.89 -15.42 -57.07
C ARG A 132 -19.10 -15.47 -57.99
#